data_AF-A0A7C9AN37-F1
#
_entry.id   AF-A0A7C9AN37-F1
#
_cell.length_a   1.000
_cell.length_b   1.000
_cell.length_c   1.000
_cell.angle_alpha   90.00
_cell.angle_beta   90.00
_cell.angle_gamma   90.00
#
_symmetry.space_group_name_H-M   'P 1'
#
loop_
_entity.id
_entity.type
_entity.pdbx_description
1 polymer ?
#
loop_
_entity_poly.entity_id
_entity_poly.type
_entity_poly.pdbx_seq_one_letter_code
_entity_poly.pdbx_strand_id
1 'polypeptide(L)'
;MDTSVIRHAFCFSVASPSPSLFSKFPRTPHSISLLFTQPTPARSMSKLGCSINDAVFDEAAFEANRLSLDAKARASMAEAADREMMSEQSGGKDPKAWKWMIRKRVWDLMEAQNIAQFPRPVHHRIPNFVGAHIAANKLGELEVFRSANCVKVNPDSPQKQVRFLTLSE
;
A
#
# COMPACT_ATOMS: atom_id res chain seq x y z
N MET A 1 -38.36 -43.98 19.61
CA MET A 1 -39.40 -42.97 19.87
C MET A 1 -38.68 -41.64 19.99
N ASP A 2 -38.06 -41.14 18.93
CA ASP A 2 -38.62 -40.34 17.81
C ASP A 2 -38.08 -38.90 17.95
N THR A 3 -37.05 -38.54 17.18
CA THR A 3 -37.07 -37.88 15.85
C THR A 3 -37.56 -36.43 15.88
N SER A 4 -36.65 -35.49 15.58
CA SER A 4 -36.94 -34.32 14.74
C SER A 4 -35.66 -33.55 14.44
N VAL A 5 -35.04 -33.99 13.35
CA VAL A 5 -33.97 -33.33 12.60
C VAL A 5 -34.60 -32.20 11.77
N ILE A 6 -34.21 -30.95 11.99
CA ILE A 6 -34.55 -29.85 11.06
C ILE A 6 -33.31 -29.57 10.20
N ARG A 7 -33.24 -30.25 9.06
CA ARG A 7 -32.31 -29.95 7.96
C ARG A 7 -33.00 -28.95 7.03
N HIS A 8 -32.57 -27.70 7.05
CA HIS A 8 -32.84 -26.77 5.94
C HIS A 8 -31.81 -27.03 4.84
N ALA A 9 -32.19 -27.80 3.83
CA ALA A 9 -31.43 -27.95 2.60
C ALA A 9 -31.70 -26.75 1.69
N PHE A 10 -30.74 -25.83 1.58
CA PHE A 10 -30.70 -24.88 0.46
C PHE A 10 -29.90 -25.52 -0.68
N CYS A 11 -30.63 -25.95 -1.71
CA CYS A 11 -30.07 -26.46 -2.95
C CYS A 11 -29.59 -25.27 -3.79
N PHE A 12 -28.28 -25.02 -3.83
CA PHE A 12 -27.66 -24.13 -4.82
C PHE A 12 -26.93 -25.00 -5.84
N SER A 13 -27.61 -25.28 -6.94
CA SER A 13 -27.02 -25.84 -8.15
C SER A 13 -26.33 -24.71 -8.91
N VAL A 14 -25.01 -24.73 -8.96
CA VAL A 14 -24.24 -23.96 -9.94
C VAL A 14 -23.24 -24.89 -10.62
N ALA A 15 -23.42 -25.00 -11.94
CA ALA A 15 -22.68 -25.86 -12.82
C ALA A 15 -21.19 -25.49 -12.89
N SER A 16 -20.33 -26.50 -12.81
CA SER A 16 -18.90 -26.40 -13.16
C SER A 16 -18.71 -26.33 -14.67
N PRO A 17 -17.68 -25.62 -15.13
CA PRO A 17 -16.87 -26.10 -16.24
C PRO A 17 -15.39 -26.28 -15.84
N SER A 18 -14.86 -27.42 -16.27
CA SER A 18 -13.46 -27.84 -16.18
C SER A 18 -12.54 -27.12 -17.18
N PRO A 19 -11.21 -27.27 -17.06
CA PRO A 19 -10.22 -26.24 -17.37
C PRO A 19 -9.54 -26.44 -18.73
N SER A 20 -9.13 -25.34 -19.35
CA SER A 20 -7.96 -25.34 -20.27
C SER A 20 -7.54 -23.91 -20.61
N LEU A 21 -6.26 -23.80 -20.99
CA LEU A 21 -5.60 -22.70 -21.70
C LEU A 21 -4.81 -21.69 -20.83
N PHE A 22 -3.58 -22.13 -20.51
CA PHE A 22 -2.35 -21.50 -20.97
C PHE A 22 -2.36 -19.97 -21.16
N SER A 23 -1.63 -19.31 -20.25
CA SER A 23 -0.66 -18.23 -20.50
C SER A 23 -0.81 -17.41 -21.79
N LYS A 24 -1.12 -16.13 -21.63
CA LYS A 24 -0.66 -15.04 -22.51
C LYS A 24 -0.88 -13.71 -21.81
N PHE A 25 0.06 -13.32 -20.95
CA PHE A 25 0.21 -11.90 -20.58
C PHE A 25 0.85 -11.19 -21.78
N PRO A 26 0.21 -10.17 -22.38
CA PRO A 26 0.85 -9.36 -23.40
C PRO A 26 1.96 -8.53 -22.75
N ARG A 27 3.22 -8.84 -23.08
CA ARG A 27 4.36 -7.98 -22.80
C ARG A 27 4.25 -6.77 -23.71
N THR A 28 3.85 -5.62 -23.18
CA THR A 28 3.97 -4.34 -23.87
C THR A 28 5.44 -3.91 -23.85
N PRO A 29 6.08 -3.66 -25.00
CA PRO A 29 7.36 -2.95 -25.01
C PRO A 29 7.06 -1.47 -24.75
N HIS A 30 7.39 -0.98 -23.56
CA HIS A 30 7.48 0.46 -23.35
C HIS A 30 8.69 0.96 -24.16
N SER A 31 8.42 1.47 -25.37
CA SER A 31 9.35 2.29 -26.12
C SER A 31 9.58 3.58 -25.32
N ILE A 32 10.73 3.66 -24.63
CA ILE A 32 11.22 4.91 -24.05
C ILE A 32 11.59 5.79 -25.23
N SER A 33 10.61 6.58 -25.68
CA SER A 33 10.85 7.65 -26.64
C SER A 33 11.59 8.74 -25.88
N LEU A 34 12.90 8.85 -26.14
CA LEU A 34 13.69 10.04 -25.85
C LEU A 34 13.07 11.21 -26.60
N LEU A 35 12.15 11.92 -25.96
CA LEU A 35 11.69 13.22 -26.43
C LEU A 35 12.79 14.24 -26.10
N PHE A 36 13.76 14.23 -26.99
CA PHE A 36 14.48 15.41 -27.44
C PHE A 36 13.47 16.49 -27.85
N THR A 37 13.91 17.76 -27.82
CA THR A 37 13.18 19.02 -28.13
C THR A 37 12.48 19.61 -26.88
N GLN A 38 12.85 20.81 -26.41
CA GLN A 38 12.91 22.01 -27.25
C GLN A 38 14.13 22.92 -27.04
N PRO A 39 14.59 23.61 -28.10
CA PRO A 39 15.51 24.74 -27.98
C PRO A 39 14.80 25.87 -27.25
N THR A 40 15.51 26.50 -26.32
CA THR A 40 15.10 27.77 -25.74
C THR A 40 14.90 28.80 -26.85
N PRO A 41 13.86 29.65 -26.81
CA PRO A 41 13.79 30.77 -27.73
C PRO A 41 15.00 31.67 -27.44
N ALA A 42 15.81 31.89 -28.48
CA ALA A 42 16.86 32.89 -28.46
C ALA A 42 16.23 34.22 -28.02
N ARG A 43 16.60 34.66 -26.81
CA ARG A 43 16.22 35.97 -26.30
C ARG A 43 16.80 36.98 -27.28
N SER A 44 15.93 37.58 -28.10
CA SER A 44 16.27 38.69 -28.96
C SER A 44 16.96 39.74 -28.09
N MET A 45 18.25 39.92 -28.30
CA MET A 45 18.94 41.11 -27.83
C MET A 45 18.43 42.25 -28.68
N SER A 46 17.27 42.80 -28.29
CA SER A 46 16.89 44.14 -28.68
C SER A 46 18.00 45.04 -28.18
N LYS A 47 18.81 45.50 -29.14
CA LYS A 47 19.85 46.49 -29.02
C LYS A 47 19.21 47.77 -28.44
N LEU A 48 19.08 47.81 -27.12
CA LEU A 48 18.94 49.09 -26.42
C LEU A 48 20.28 49.76 -26.60
N GLY A 49 20.29 50.80 -27.44
CA GLY A 49 21.40 51.72 -27.53
C GLY A 49 21.80 52.11 -26.11
N CYS A 50 23.08 51.95 -25.81
CA CYS A 50 23.66 52.41 -24.58
C CYS A 50 23.71 53.95 -24.67
N SER A 51 22.59 54.61 -24.38
CA SER A 51 22.69 55.94 -23.79
C SER A 51 23.21 55.67 -22.40
N ILE A 52 24.52 55.82 -22.23
CA ILE A 52 25.16 55.85 -20.91
C ILE A 52 24.53 57.05 -20.21
N ASN A 53 23.45 56.79 -19.48
CA ASN A 53 23.11 57.67 -18.37
C ASN A 53 24.24 57.41 -17.37
N ASP A 54 25.09 58.41 -17.14
CA ASP A 54 26.04 58.44 -16.02
C ASP A 54 25.27 58.52 -14.69
N ALA A 55 24.29 57.64 -14.49
CA ALA A 55 23.66 57.40 -13.23
C ALA A 55 24.67 56.61 -12.41
N VAL A 56 25.31 57.29 -11.47
CA VAL A 56 26.15 56.68 -10.43
C VAL A 56 25.40 55.48 -9.88
N PHE A 57 25.96 54.28 -10.09
CA PHE A 57 25.37 53.03 -9.63
C PHE A 57 25.30 53.07 -8.11
N ASP A 58 24.09 53.22 -7.58
CA ASP A 58 23.85 53.14 -6.16
C ASP A 58 23.86 51.67 -5.75
N GLU A 59 25.06 51.20 -5.38
CA GLU A 59 25.32 49.86 -4.87
C GLU A 59 24.39 49.52 -3.68
N ALA A 60 24.14 50.49 -2.79
CA ALA A 60 23.32 50.26 -1.62
C ALA A 60 21.85 50.02 -1.99
N ALA A 61 21.33 50.76 -2.98
CA ALA A 61 19.97 50.55 -3.49
C ALA A 61 19.83 49.20 -4.22
N PHE A 62 20.85 48.78 -4.97
CA PHE A 62 20.87 47.49 -5.66
C PHE A 62 20.90 46.32 -4.67
N GLU A 63 21.77 46.40 -3.67
CA GLU A 63 21.89 45.39 -2.62
C GLU A 63 20.63 45.27 -1.76
N ALA A 64 19.98 46.40 -1.44
CA ALA A 64 18.70 46.40 -0.74
C ALA A 64 17.60 45.69 -1.54
N ASN A 65 17.53 45.93 -2.86
CA ASN A 65 16.57 45.27 -3.73
C ASN A 65 16.84 43.76 -3.83
N ARG A 66 18.12 43.36 -3.95
CA ARG A 66 18.54 41.94 -3.97
C ARG A 66 18.12 41.23 -2.69
N LEU A 67 18.43 41.81 -1.53
CA LEU A 67 18.06 41.26 -0.22
C LEU A 67 16.54 41.14 -0.06
N SER A 68 15.77 42.11 -0.55
CA SER A 68 14.30 42.07 -0.53
C SER A 68 13.74 40.93 -1.38
N LEU A 69 14.28 40.73 -2.59
CA LEU A 69 13.88 39.65 -3.49
C LEU A 69 14.23 38.28 -2.91
N ASP A 70 15.41 38.12 -2.32
CA ASP A 70 15.81 36.88 -1.65
C ASP A 70 14.91 36.56 -0.45
N ALA A 71 14.53 37.57 0.35
CA ALA A 71 13.59 37.41 1.45
C ALA A 71 12.20 36.98 0.95
N LYS A 72 11.70 37.59 -0.14
CA LYS A 72 10.43 37.22 -0.77
C LYS A 72 10.46 35.80 -1.33
N ALA A 73 11.57 35.38 -1.94
CA ALA A 73 11.74 34.03 -2.44
C ALA A 73 11.73 33.00 -1.30
N ARG A 74 12.45 33.26 -0.20
CA ARG A 74 12.41 32.40 1.00
C ARG A 74 11.00 32.32 1.60
N ALA A 75 10.29 33.44 1.69
CA ALA A 75 8.92 33.45 2.19
C ALA A 75 7.96 32.63 1.30
N SER A 76 8.08 32.74 -0.03
CA SER A 76 7.29 31.94 -0.96
C SER A 76 7.57 30.44 -0.87
N MET A 77 8.82 30.04 -0.62
CA MET A 77 9.19 28.64 -0.44
C MET A 77 8.67 28.09 0.90
N ALA A 78 8.76 28.88 1.97
CA ALA A 78 8.19 28.52 3.27
C ALA A 78 6.67 28.31 3.17
N GLU A 79 5.96 29.24 2.51
CA GLU A 79 4.51 29.13 2.32
C GLU A 79 4.13 27.92 1.44
N ALA A 80 4.93 27.60 0.41
CA ALA A 80 4.72 26.41 -0.41
C ALA A 80 4.90 25.12 0.39
N ALA A 81 5.96 25.02 1.21
CA ALA A 81 6.21 23.87 2.07
C ALA A 81 5.10 23.70 3.13
N ASP A 82 4.64 24.80 3.73
CA ASP A 82 3.52 24.78 4.67
C ASP A 82 2.23 24.29 3.99
N ARG A 83 1.96 24.75 2.76
CA ARG A 83 0.80 24.27 1.97
C ARG A 83 0.91 22.79 1.60
N GLU A 84 2.09 22.30 1.25
CA GLU A 84 2.33 20.88 0.98
C GLU A 84 2.09 20.04 2.24
N MET A 85 2.62 20.45 3.39
CA MET A 85 2.33 19.80 4.70
C MET A 85 0.84 19.82 5.04
N MET A 86 0.12 20.91 4.76
CA MET A 86 -1.33 21.00 5.00
C MET A 86 -2.13 20.11 4.04
N SER A 87 -1.66 19.96 2.80
CA SER A 87 -2.29 19.07 1.82
C SER A 87 -2.13 17.59 2.18
N GLU A 88 -1.04 17.22 2.84
CA GLU A 88 -0.80 15.87 3.38
C GLU A 88 -1.58 15.60 4.68
N GLN A 89 -2.03 16.65 5.38
CA GLN A 89 -2.92 16.54 6.54
C GLN A 89 -4.42 16.48 6.17
N SER A 90 -4.80 16.96 4.98
CA SER A 90 -6.13 16.70 4.42
C SER A 90 -6.17 15.29 3.81
N GLY A 91 -6.05 14.30 4.69
CA GLY A 91 -6.13 12.88 4.39
C GLY A 91 -7.37 12.56 3.58
N GLY A 92 -7.18 12.37 2.27
CA GLY A 92 -8.04 11.48 1.52
C GLY A 92 -8.01 10.16 2.28
N LYS A 93 -9.12 9.82 2.97
CA LYS A 93 -9.27 8.53 3.64
C LYS A 93 -8.96 7.48 2.59
N ASP A 94 -7.77 6.90 2.65
CA ASP A 94 -7.43 5.76 1.80
C ASP A 94 -8.60 4.79 1.94
N PRO A 95 -9.28 4.39 0.85
CA PRO A 95 -10.44 3.52 0.95
C PRO A 95 -10.11 2.16 1.58
N LYS A 96 -8.80 1.88 1.78
CA LYS A 96 -8.26 0.69 2.44
C LYS A 96 -7.85 0.91 3.90
N ALA A 97 -7.85 2.14 4.42
CA ALA A 97 -7.42 2.47 5.79
C ALA A 97 -8.21 1.69 6.85
N TRP A 98 -9.51 1.47 6.64
CA TRP A 98 -10.36 0.71 7.57
C TRP A 98 -9.86 -0.73 7.79
N LYS A 99 -9.30 -1.40 6.76
CA LYS A 99 -8.74 -2.74 6.90
C LYS A 99 -7.53 -2.74 7.83
N TRP A 100 -6.74 -1.68 7.78
CA TRP A 100 -5.60 -1.50 8.67
C TRP A 100 -6.05 -1.27 10.11
N MET A 101 -7.08 -0.45 10.32
CA MET A 101 -7.65 -0.21 11.67
C MET A 101 -8.12 -1.51 12.33
N ILE A 102 -8.80 -2.39 11.58
CA ILE A 102 -9.24 -3.70 12.10
C ILE A 102 -8.03 -4.58 12.43
N ARG A 103 -7.04 -4.68 11.53
CA ARG A 103 -5.82 -5.47 11.79
C ARG A 103 -5.09 -4.99 13.03
N LYS A 104 -4.89 -3.67 13.16
CA LYS A 104 -4.25 -3.08 14.33
C LYS A 104 -5.02 -3.39 15.61
N ARG A 105 -6.34 -3.22 15.62
CA ARG A 105 -7.17 -3.56 16.79
C ARG A 105 -7.00 -5.01 17.21
N VAL A 106 -7.01 -5.94 16.25
CA VAL A 106 -6.84 -7.38 16.54
C VAL A 106 -5.42 -7.67 17.05
N TRP A 107 -4.40 -7.12 16.39
CA TRP A 107 -3.00 -7.26 16.83
C TRP A 107 -2.78 -6.73 18.26
N ASP A 108 -3.28 -5.53 18.56
CA ASP A 108 -3.17 -4.92 19.88
C ASP A 108 -3.87 -5.78 20.93
N LEU A 109 -5.06 -6.31 20.63
CA LEU A 109 -5.79 -7.23 21.51
C LEU A 109 -5.00 -8.51 21.75
N MET A 110 -4.36 -9.07 20.71
CA MET A 110 -3.58 -10.29 20.85
C MET A 110 -2.37 -10.12 21.78
N GLU A 111 -1.68 -8.98 21.66
CA GLU A 111 -0.54 -8.62 22.50
C GLU A 111 -0.98 -8.30 23.94
N ALA A 112 -2.07 -7.53 24.10
CA ALA A 112 -2.59 -7.12 25.41
C ALA A 112 -3.13 -8.30 26.23
N GLN A 113 -3.78 -9.27 25.58
CA GLN A 113 -4.29 -10.48 26.24
C GLN A 113 -3.26 -11.61 26.30
N ASN A 114 -2.03 -11.39 25.83
CA ASN A 114 -0.95 -12.36 25.79
C ASN A 114 -1.33 -13.70 25.10
N ILE A 115 -2.23 -13.63 24.12
CA ILE A 115 -2.63 -14.78 23.30
C ILE A 115 -1.70 -14.99 22.09
N ALA A 116 -0.91 -13.97 21.74
CA ALA A 116 0.12 -14.08 20.72
C ALA A 116 1.27 -15.00 21.18
N GLN A 117 1.64 -15.96 20.35
CA GLN A 117 2.83 -16.79 20.56
C GLN A 117 4.02 -16.23 19.78
N PHE A 118 5.24 -16.61 20.20
CA PHE A 118 6.45 -16.31 19.44
C PHE A 118 6.27 -16.76 17.99
N PRO A 119 6.72 -15.98 17.00
CA PRO A 119 7.50 -14.73 17.11
C PRO A 119 6.68 -13.45 17.34
N ARG A 120 7.08 -12.65 18.35
CA ARG A 120 6.55 -11.31 18.68
C ARG A 120 7.53 -10.21 18.21
N PRO A 121 7.06 -8.99 17.90
CA PRO A 121 5.67 -8.53 17.92
C PRO A 121 4.84 -9.04 16.73
N VAL A 122 3.51 -9.04 16.87
CA VAL A 122 2.58 -9.52 15.84
C VAL A 122 2.32 -8.53 14.70
N HIS A 123 2.55 -7.24 14.92
CA HIS A 123 2.24 -6.21 13.94
C HIS A 123 2.97 -6.47 12.61
N HIS A 124 2.25 -6.26 11.51
CA HIS A 124 2.76 -6.44 10.14
C HIS A 124 3.16 -7.89 9.78
N ARG A 125 2.70 -8.90 10.54
CA ARG A 125 3.01 -10.33 10.31
C ARG A 125 1.74 -11.19 10.37
N ILE A 126 1.85 -12.47 10.00
CA ILE A 126 0.82 -13.48 10.28
C ILE A 126 1.03 -13.94 11.73
N PRO A 127 0.16 -13.57 12.67
CA PRO A 127 0.40 -13.82 14.07
C PRO A 127 0.25 -15.30 14.41
N ASN A 128 1.18 -15.82 15.20
CA ASN A 128 0.98 -17.10 15.88
C ASN A 128 0.18 -16.88 17.17
N PHE A 129 -0.62 -17.86 17.58
CA PHE A 129 -1.54 -17.70 18.71
C PHE A 129 -1.74 -18.98 19.51
N VAL A 130 -2.10 -18.81 20.78
CA VAL A 130 -2.45 -19.91 21.68
C VAL A 130 -3.70 -20.61 21.14
N GLY A 131 -3.62 -21.93 20.95
CA GLY A 131 -4.71 -22.72 20.38
C GLY A 131 -4.68 -22.88 18.86
N ALA A 132 -3.61 -22.45 18.17
CA ALA A 132 -3.45 -22.68 16.73
C ALA A 132 -3.56 -24.18 16.34
N HIS A 133 -3.06 -25.08 17.17
CA HIS A 133 -3.19 -26.54 16.95
C HIS A 133 -4.64 -27.02 17.09
N ILE A 134 -5.41 -26.48 18.04
CA ILE A 134 -6.83 -26.81 18.24
C ILE A 134 -7.63 -26.35 17.02
N ALA A 135 -7.36 -25.14 16.53
CA ALA A 135 -7.97 -24.62 15.31
C ALA A 135 -7.66 -25.50 14.09
N ALA A 136 -6.42 -25.99 13.99
CA ALA A 136 -6.03 -26.92 12.92
C ALA A 136 -6.73 -28.28 13.02
N ASN A 137 -6.91 -28.83 14.22
CA ASN A 137 -7.65 -30.09 14.39
C ASN A 137 -9.12 -29.94 13.96
N LYS A 138 -9.77 -28.82 14.33
CA LYS A 138 -11.13 -28.51 13.86
C LYS A 138 -11.21 -28.37 12.34
N LEU A 139 -10.17 -27.85 11.69
CA LEU A 139 -10.09 -27.81 10.23
C LEU A 139 -10.07 -29.24 9.64
N GLY A 140 -9.31 -30.16 10.25
CA GLY A 140 -9.27 -31.58 9.84
C GLY A 140 -10.59 -32.34 10.02
N GLU A 141 -11.48 -31.83 10.88
CA GLU A 141 -12.82 -32.38 11.07
C GLU A 141 -13.80 -32.03 9.94
N LEU A 142 -13.50 -30.99 9.14
CA LEU A 142 -14.40 -30.54 8.09
C LEU A 142 -14.42 -31.51 6.91
N GLU A 143 -15.61 -31.89 6.45
CA GLU A 143 -15.79 -32.76 5.30
C GLU A 143 -15.12 -32.20 4.04
N VAL A 144 -15.22 -30.88 3.83
CA VAL A 144 -14.57 -30.19 2.69
C VAL A 144 -13.05 -30.29 2.71
N PHE A 145 -12.43 -30.44 3.89
CA PHE A 145 -10.99 -30.63 4.01
C PHE A 145 -10.62 -32.07 3.68
N ARG A 146 -11.39 -33.05 4.19
CA ARG A 146 -11.18 -34.48 3.95
C ARG A 146 -11.43 -34.89 2.50
N SER A 147 -12.39 -34.25 1.83
CA SER A 147 -12.70 -34.52 0.42
C SER A 147 -11.83 -33.75 -0.57
N ALA A 148 -10.91 -32.90 -0.11
CA ALA A 148 -10.10 -32.07 -0.98
C ALA A 148 -8.95 -32.86 -1.60
N ASN A 149 -8.89 -32.91 -2.94
CA ASN A 149 -7.77 -33.54 -3.66
C ASN A 149 -6.47 -32.72 -3.59
N CYS A 150 -6.55 -31.42 -3.30
CA CYS A 150 -5.39 -30.53 -3.23
C CYS A 150 -5.62 -29.46 -2.16
N VAL A 151 -4.64 -29.31 -1.27
CA VAL A 151 -4.68 -28.35 -0.15
C VAL A 151 -3.43 -27.48 -0.19
N LYS A 152 -3.62 -26.16 -0.23
CA LYS A 152 -2.52 -25.19 -0.13
C LYS A 152 -2.32 -24.79 1.33
N VAL A 153 -1.17 -25.16 1.92
CA VAL A 153 -0.74 -24.69 3.24
C VAL A 153 0.48 -23.76 3.16
N ASN A 154 0.54 -22.69 3.95
CA ASN A 154 1.71 -21.80 4.02
C ASN A 154 2.83 -22.39 4.90
N PRO A 155 4.10 -22.01 4.65
CA PRO A 155 5.22 -22.48 5.47
C PRO A 155 5.26 -21.89 6.90
N ASP A 156 4.40 -20.91 7.23
CA ASP A 156 4.39 -20.18 8.49
C ASP A 156 4.09 -21.03 9.74
N SER A 157 4.65 -20.64 10.88
CA SER A 157 4.46 -21.28 12.19
C SER A 157 2.99 -21.55 12.59
N PRO A 158 2.04 -20.60 12.47
CA PRO A 158 0.64 -20.85 12.83
C PRO A 158 -0.02 -21.95 12.00
N GLN A 159 0.45 -22.22 10.78
CA GLN A 159 -0.10 -23.26 9.89
C GLN A 159 0.69 -24.57 9.94
N LYS A 160 1.69 -24.69 10.82
CA LYS A 160 2.50 -25.90 10.95
C LYS A 160 1.65 -27.14 11.23
N GLN A 161 0.65 -27.04 12.10
CA GLN A 161 -0.23 -28.17 12.42
C GLN A 161 -1.13 -28.53 11.24
N VAL A 162 -1.66 -27.55 10.50
CA VAL A 162 -2.45 -27.81 9.28
C VAL A 162 -1.60 -28.58 8.26
N ARG A 163 -0.34 -28.15 8.08
CA ARG A 163 0.59 -28.83 7.17
C ARG A 163 0.89 -30.26 7.61
N PHE A 164 1.03 -30.49 8.91
CA PHE A 164 1.20 -31.83 9.45
C PHE A 164 -0.01 -32.71 9.14
N LEU A 165 -1.23 -32.23 9.40
CA LEU A 165 -2.47 -32.96 9.10
C LEU A 165 -2.57 -33.30 7.61
N THR A 166 -2.34 -32.34 6.72
CA THR A 166 -2.39 -32.53 5.26
C THR A 166 -1.38 -33.57 4.74
N LEU A 167 -0.25 -33.78 5.44
CA LEU A 167 0.81 -34.69 4.99
C LEU A 167 0.83 -36.03 5.72
N SER A 168 0.01 -36.19 6.77
CA SER A 168 -0.02 -37.40 7.60
C SER A 168 -1.27 -38.26 7.38
N GLU A 169 -2.29 -37.70 6.73
CA GLU A 169 -3.45 -38.43 6.20
C GLU A 169 -3.13 -39.02 4.82
#